data_AF-A0A2V6X2Z7-F1
#
_entry.id   AF-A0A2V6X2Z7-F1
#
_cell.length_a   1.000
_cell.length_b   1.000
_cell.length_c   1.000
_cell.angle_alpha   90.00
_cell.angle_beta   90.00
_cell.angle_gamma   90.00
#
_symmetry.space_group_name_H-M   'P 1'
#
loop_
_entity.id
_entity.type
_entity.pdbx_description
1 polymer ?
#
loop_
_entity_poly.entity_id
_entity_poly.type
_entity_poly.pdbx_seq_one_letter_code
_entity_poly.pdbx_strand_id
1 'polypeptide(L)'
;MADRMTPNHVKHKLRAGTPAVGSWLNIGSPTSAETLAALGFDWLCVDMEHGQIDLETLAAMLAAVGRYPVAPLARIPEITKGAIECVPDAGAWGFVAPDGRSREEVELMVAAAKYRRPGSGASAAAAMRSPSGPTP
;
A
#
# COMPACT_ATOMS: atom_id res chain seq x y z
N MET A 1 9.56 21.69 -10.22
CA MET A 1 9.70 20.28 -10.66
C MET A 1 8.32 19.67 -10.57
N ALA A 2 7.73 19.22 -11.68
CA ALA A 2 6.39 18.63 -11.65
C ALA A 2 6.41 17.38 -10.76
N ASP A 3 5.57 17.37 -9.73
CA ASP A 3 5.29 16.24 -8.85
C ASP A 3 4.74 15.08 -9.70
N ARG A 4 5.64 14.23 -10.18
CA ARG A 4 5.30 13.11 -11.06
C ARG A 4 4.94 11.95 -10.16
N MET A 5 3.68 11.96 -9.69
CA MET A 5 3.10 10.85 -8.94
C MET A 5 3.32 9.53 -9.69
N THR A 6 4.05 8.60 -9.08
CA THR A 6 4.35 7.29 -9.69
C THR A 6 3.05 6.53 -9.93
N PRO A 7 2.71 6.17 -11.18
CA PRO A 7 1.53 5.37 -11.45
C PRO A 7 1.64 3.98 -10.80
N ASN A 8 0.60 3.52 -10.11
CA ASN A 8 0.58 2.19 -9.51
C ASN A 8 0.47 1.11 -10.60
N HIS A 9 1.60 0.54 -11.00
CA HIS A 9 1.69 -0.48 -12.06
C HIS A 9 0.96 -1.77 -11.71
N VAL A 10 0.93 -2.17 -10.44
CA VAL A 10 0.18 -3.35 -9.99
C VAL A 10 -1.30 -3.19 -10.29
N LYS A 11 -1.88 -2.04 -9.97
CA LYS A 11 -3.28 -1.73 -10.27
C LYS A 11 -3.56 -1.78 -11.78
N HIS A 12 -2.62 -1.33 -12.61
CA HIS A 12 -2.74 -1.42 -14.06
C HIS A 12 -2.72 -2.87 -14.54
N LYS A 13 -1.75 -3.69 -14.08
CA LYS A 13 -1.67 -5.13 -14.43
C LYS A 13 -2.95 -5.86 -14.04
N LEU A 14 -3.43 -5.68 -12.82
CA LEU A 14 -4.67 -6.30 -12.33
C LEU A 14 -5.89 -5.90 -13.16
N ARG A 15 -6.03 -4.62 -13.54
CA ARG A 15 -7.12 -4.15 -14.41
C ARG A 15 -7.05 -4.71 -15.82
N ALA A 16 -5.85 -4.96 -16.32
CA ALA A 16 -5.61 -5.56 -17.63
C ALA A 16 -5.74 -7.10 -17.61
N GLY A 17 -6.08 -7.72 -16.47
CA GLY A 17 -6.12 -9.17 -16.32
C GLY A 17 -4.73 -9.84 -16.41
N THR A 18 -3.67 -9.06 -16.26
CA THR A 18 -2.29 -9.55 -16.27
C THR A 18 -1.85 -9.91 -14.84
N PRO A 19 -1.22 -11.07 -14.61
CA PRO A 19 -0.69 -11.41 -13.29
C PRO A 19 0.32 -10.38 -12.77
N ALA A 20 0.22 -10.06 -11.49
CA ALA A 20 1.22 -9.29 -10.75
C ALA A 20 1.89 -10.22 -9.72
N VAL A 21 3.18 -10.49 -9.89
CA VAL A 21 3.95 -11.44 -9.08
C VAL A 21 4.68 -10.68 -7.98
N GLY A 22 4.53 -11.10 -6.74
CA GLY A 22 5.17 -10.46 -5.60
C GLY A 22 5.44 -11.43 -4.46
N SER A 23 5.97 -10.89 -3.37
CA SER A 23 6.38 -11.66 -2.20
C SER A 23 5.88 -11.03 -0.89
N TRP A 24 5.70 -11.89 0.10
CA TRP A 24 5.45 -11.51 1.49
C TRP A 24 6.76 -11.18 2.20
N LEU A 25 6.71 -10.21 3.10
CA LEU A 25 7.79 -9.80 3.97
C LEU A 25 7.35 -9.99 5.43
N ASN A 26 7.75 -11.12 6.01
CA ASN A 26 7.39 -11.48 7.39
C ASN A 26 8.58 -11.30 8.36
N ILE A 27 9.75 -10.93 7.83
CA ILE A 27 10.94 -10.61 8.61
C ILE A 27 10.98 -9.09 8.74
N GLY A 28 10.88 -8.58 9.96
CA GLY A 28 10.95 -7.14 10.31
C GLY A 28 12.35 -6.54 10.10
N SER A 29 12.85 -6.61 8.86
CA SER A 29 14.21 -6.22 8.49
C SER A 29 14.18 -5.36 7.23
N PRO A 30 14.46 -4.04 7.35
CA PRO A 30 14.59 -3.16 6.19
C PRO A 30 15.64 -3.64 5.19
N THR A 31 16.75 -4.20 5.66
CA THR A 31 17.81 -4.77 4.80
C THR A 31 17.31 -5.94 3.97
N SER A 32 16.52 -6.84 4.58
CA SER A 32 15.92 -7.96 3.87
C SER A 32 14.88 -7.47 2.85
N ALA A 33 14.06 -6.49 3.24
CA ALA A 33 13.08 -5.87 2.34
C ALA A 33 13.75 -5.21 1.12
N GLU A 34 14.84 -4.46 1.33
CA GLU A 34 15.64 -3.83 0.26
C GLU A 34 16.23 -4.87 -0.68
N THR A 35 16.76 -5.96 -0.13
CA THR A 35 17.32 -7.07 -0.92
C THR A 35 16.27 -7.67 -1.84
N LEU A 36 15.06 -7.94 -1.34
CA LEU A 36 13.96 -8.46 -2.16
C LEU A 36 13.45 -7.42 -3.18
N ALA A 37 13.46 -6.13 -2.84
CA ALA A 37 13.02 -5.07 -3.73
C ALA A 37 13.88 -4.99 -5.00
N ALA A 38 15.15 -5.38 -4.92
CA ALA A 38 16.07 -5.44 -6.05
C ALA A 38 15.83 -6.63 -7.01
N LEU A 39 15.00 -7.62 -6.64
CA LEU A 39 14.83 -8.87 -7.41
C LEU A 39 13.79 -8.78 -8.55
N GLY A 40 13.13 -7.64 -8.74
CA GLY A 40 12.21 -7.42 -9.86
C GLY A 40 10.78 -7.93 -9.63
N PHE A 41 10.34 -8.04 -8.38
CA PHE A 41 8.93 -8.27 -8.06
C PHE A 41 8.05 -7.09 -8.47
N ASP A 42 6.78 -7.36 -8.81
CA ASP A 42 5.79 -6.31 -9.05
C ASP A 42 5.37 -5.63 -7.73
N TRP A 43 5.28 -6.41 -6.64
CA TRP A 43 4.89 -5.93 -5.32
C TRP A 43 5.60 -6.68 -4.19
N LEU A 44 5.73 -6.02 -3.06
CA LEU A 44 6.15 -6.62 -1.79
C LEU A 44 5.14 -6.21 -0.71
N CYS A 45 4.66 -7.19 0.07
CA CYS A 45 3.67 -6.96 1.11
C CYS A 45 4.28 -7.22 2.49
N VAL A 46 4.38 -6.18 3.31
CA VAL A 46 4.81 -6.29 4.71
C VAL A 46 3.67 -6.82 5.55
N ASP A 47 3.89 -7.94 6.23
CA ASP A 47 2.86 -8.60 7.02
C ASP A 47 2.84 -8.13 8.47
N MET A 48 1.88 -7.26 8.83
CA MET A 48 1.70 -6.83 10.21
C MET A 48 0.71 -7.70 11.01
N GLU A 49 0.06 -8.69 10.37
CA GLU A 49 -0.94 -9.56 11.02
C GLU A 49 -0.30 -10.78 11.68
N HIS A 50 0.68 -11.40 11.01
CA HIS A 50 1.41 -12.54 11.57
C HIS A 50 2.91 -12.24 11.78
N GLY A 51 3.41 -11.14 11.22
CA GLY A 51 4.75 -10.65 11.51
C GLY A 51 4.79 -9.88 12.83
N GLN A 52 5.93 -9.92 13.51
CA GLN A 52 6.22 -9.02 14.63
C GLN A 52 6.70 -7.67 14.09
N ILE A 53 5.83 -6.99 13.34
CA ILE A 53 6.15 -5.75 12.62
C ILE A 53 5.19 -4.66 13.08
N ASP A 54 5.73 -3.67 13.78
CA ASP A 54 5.01 -2.47 14.18
C ASP A 54 5.05 -1.37 13.08
N LEU A 55 4.40 -0.25 13.35
CA LEU A 55 4.29 0.85 12.38
C LEU A 55 5.65 1.51 12.09
N GLU A 56 6.55 1.59 13.07
CA GLU A 56 7.90 2.13 12.89
C GLU A 56 8.73 1.24 11.97
N THR A 57 8.72 -0.06 12.23
CA THR A 57 9.40 -1.06 11.41
C THR A 57 8.80 -1.11 10.01
N LEU A 58 7.47 -1.02 9.87
CA LEU A 58 6.80 -0.87 8.58
C LEU A 58 7.36 0.32 7.81
N ALA A 59 7.35 1.52 8.39
CA ALA A 59 7.82 2.73 7.72
C ALA A 59 9.29 2.60 7.26
N ALA A 60 10.16 2.01 8.10
CA ALA A 60 11.55 1.76 7.74
C ALA A 60 11.69 0.77 6.56
N MET A 61 10.90 -0.32 6.56
CA MET A 61 10.89 -1.29 5.47
C MET A 61 10.36 -0.67 4.18
N LEU A 62 9.25 0.07 4.23
CA LEU A 62 8.65 0.70 3.05
C LEU A 62 9.53 1.82 2.48
N ALA A 63 10.24 2.56 3.33
CA ALA A 63 11.23 3.55 2.89
C ALA A 63 12.39 2.91 2.10
N ALA A 64 12.82 1.70 2.50
CA ALA A 64 13.84 0.95 1.76
C ALA A 64 13.29 0.42 0.42
N VAL A 65 12.09 -0.18 0.44
CA VAL A 65 11.41 -0.71 -0.75
C VAL A 65 11.09 0.39 -1.77
N GLY A 66 10.68 1.57 -1.33
CA GLY A 66 10.26 2.69 -2.17
C GLY A 66 11.34 3.27 -3.10
N ARG A 67 12.60 2.82 -2.97
CA ARG A 67 13.71 3.18 -3.86
C ARG A 67 13.74 2.36 -5.16
N TYR A 68 12.90 1.34 -5.27
CA TYR A 68 12.92 0.36 -6.35
C TYR A 68 11.60 0.40 -7.15
N PRO A 69 11.58 -0.12 -8.39
CA PRO A 69 10.38 -0.18 -9.22
C PRO A 69 9.42 -1.32 -8.79
N VAL A 70 9.08 -1.37 -7.50
CA VAL A 70 8.22 -2.38 -6.87
C VAL A 70 7.15 -1.67 -6.06
N ALA A 71 5.92 -2.19 -6.03
CA ALA A 71 4.85 -1.58 -5.24
C ALA A 71 4.97 -1.99 -3.76
N PRO A 72 5.18 -1.05 -2.83
CA PRO A 72 5.11 -1.32 -1.40
C PRO A 72 3.65 -1.50 -0.96
N LEU A 73 3.33 -2.65 -0.38
CA LEU A 73 2.04 -2.98 0.22
C LEU A 73 2.23 -3.35 1.69
N ALA A 74 1.16 -3.29 2.47
CA ALA A 74 1.14 -3.84 3.82
C ALA A 74 -0.13 -4.65 4.08
N ARG A 75 -0.06 -5.72 4.86
CA ARG A 75 -1.24 -6.37 5.42
C ARG A 75 -1.52 -5.76 6.78
N ILE A 76 -2.72 -5.21 6.96
CA ILE A 76 -3.14 -4.62 8.24
C ILE A 76 -3.43 -5.73 9.26
N PRO A 77 -3.18 -5.50 10.56
CA PRO A 77 -3.45 -6.50 11.59
C PRO A 77 -4.94 -6.69 11.90
N GLU A 78 -5.76 -5.67 11.63
CA GLU A 78 -7.19 -5.65 11.93
C GLU A 78 -7.93 -4.67 11.01
N ILE A 79 -9.24 -4.88 10.82
CA ILE A 79 -10.10 -3.99 10.03
C ILE A 79 -10.60 -2.85 10.93
N THR A 80 -9.68 -1.95 11.28
CA THR A 80 -10.00 -0.73 12.04
C THR A 80 -9.56 0.50 11.27
N LYS A 81 -10.27 1.62 11.48
CA LYS A 81 -9.97 2.88 10.81
C LYS A 81 -8.51 3.31 11.03
N GLY A 82 -8.01 3.18 12.25
CA GLY A 82 -6.61 3.52 12.59
C GLY A 82 -5.60 2.66 11.83
N ALA A 83 -5.79 1.33 11.80
CA ALA A 83 -4.91 0.44 11.05
C ALA A 83 -4.90 0.76 9.54
N ILE A 84 -6.06 1.09 8.97
CA ILE A 84 -6.20 1.39 7.54
C ILE A 84 -5.57 2.75 7.18
N GLU A 85 -5.74 3.78 8.02
CA GLU A 85 -5.23 5.13 7.74
C GLU A 85 -3.72 5.25 7.96
N CYS A 86 -3.13 4.53 8.92
CA CYS A 86 -1.70 4.59 9.21
C CYS A 86 -0.80 3.99 8.12
N VAL A 87 -1.28 2.96 7.40
CA VAL A 87 -0.47 2.23 6.41
C VAL A 87 -0.10 3.11 5.19
N PRO A 88 -1.03 3.87 4.59
CA PRO A 88 -0.70 4.86 3.56
C PRO A 88 0.27 5.94 4.04
N ASP A 89 0.12 6.42 5.27
CA ASP A 89 1.03 7.42 5.86
C ASP A 89 2.46 6.88 6.03
N ALA A 90 2.63 5.58 6.25
CA ALA A 90 3.92 4.89 6.25
C ALA A 90 4.52 4.69 4.84
N GLY A 91 3.81 5.06 3.77
CA GLY A 91 4.28 5.00 2.38
C GLY A 91 3.77 3.81 1.56
N ALA A 92 2.82 3.03 2.09
CA ALA A 92 2.23 1.94 1.32
C ALA A 92 1.31 2.46 0.21
N TRP A 93 1.32 1.80 -0.94
CA TRP A 93 0.44 2.13 -2.07
C TRP A 93 -0.96 1.53 -1.94
N GLY A 94 -1.12 0.59 -1.02
CA GLY A 94 -2.35 -0.12 -0.74
C GLY A 94 -2.11 -1.15 0.37
N PHE A 95 -3.19 -1.81 0.78
CA PHE A 95 -3.12 -2.82 1.82
C PHE A 95 -3.87 -4.10 1.47
N VAL A 96 -3.51 -5.17 2.17
CA VAL A 96 -4.26 -6.43 2.22
C VAL A 96 -5.01 -6.46 3.55
N ALA A 97 -6.30 -6.74 3.51
CA ALA A 97 -7.09 -6.93 4.71
C ALA A 97 -6.78 -8.30 5.34
N PRO A 98 -6.80 -8.43 6.68
CA PRO A 98 -6.89 -9.72 7.33
C PRO A 98 -8.25 -10.36 7.00
N ASP A 99 -8.50 -11.58 7.47
CA ASP A 99 -9.77 -12.25 7.25
C ASP A 99 -10.97 -11.32 7.50
N GLY A 100 -11.80 -11.10 6.48
CA GLY A 100 -12.94 -10.19 6.53
C GLY A 100 -13.90 -10.45 5.37
N ARG A 101 -15.20 -10.59 5.66
CA ARG A 101 -16.22 -10.95 4.65
C ARG A 101 -17.56 -10.25 4.85
N SER A 102 -17.72 -9.39 5.85
CA SER A 102 -18.96 -8.62 5.97
C SER A 102 -18.97 -7.45 4.98
N ARG A 103 -20.17 -7.03 4.57
CA ARG A 103 -20.33 -5.86 3.70
C ARG A 103 -19.83 -4.60 4.42
N GLU A 104 -20.12 -4.51 5.71
CA GLU A 104 -19.84 -3.39 6.57
C GLU A 104 -18.32 -3.17 6.73
N GLU A 105 -17.55 -4.25 6.90
CA GLU A 105 -16.08 -4.20 6.92
C GLU A 105 -15.51 -3.70 5.59
N VAL A 106 -16.04 -4.19 4.46
CA VAL A 106 -15.59 -3.74 3.13
C VAL A 106 -15.91 -2.27 2.91
N GLU A 107 -17.09 -1.81 3.32
CA GLU A 107 -17.48 -0.40 3.23
C GLU A 107 -16.58 0.49 4.09
N LEU A 108 -16.25 0.05 5.31
CA LEU A 108 -15.27 0.73 6.18
C LEU A 108 -13.90 0.82 5.51
N MET A 109 -13.38 -0.29 4.98
CA MET A 109 -12.09 -0.32 4.29
C MET A 109 -12.06 0.63 3.11
N VAL A 110 -13.09 0.63 2.28
CA VAL A 110 -13.18 1.53 1.13
C VAL A 110 -13.27 3.00 1.57
N ALA A 111 -14.01 3.30 2.63
CA ALA A 111 -14.15 4.66 3.14
C ALA A 111 -12.82 5.19 3.71
N ALA A 112 -12.14 4.40 4.56
CA ALA A 112 -10.87 4.76 5.18
C ALA A 112 -9.72 4.83 4.16
N ALA A 113 -9.66 3.89 3.21
CA ALA A 113 -8.64 3.87 2.14
C ALA A 113 -8.75 5.04 1.16
N LYS A 114 -9.93 5.63 1.00
CA LYS A 114 -10.20 6.73 0.07
C LYS A 114 -9.97 8.10 0.69
N TYR A 115 -9.08 8.19 1.68
CA TYR A 115 -8.74 9.40 2.41
C TYR A 115 -8.94 10.69 1.59
N ARG A 116 -9.85 11.54 2.07
CA ARG A 116 -10.30 12.77 1.41
C ARG A 116 -9.33 13.90 1.74
N ARG A 117 -8.60 14.40 0.74
CA ARG A 117 -7.69 15.56 0.88
C ARG A 117 -8.35 16.70 1.68
N PRO A 118 -7.69 17.27 2.70
CA PRO A 118 -8.24 18.37 3.48
C PRO A 118 -7.88 19.74 2.88
N GLY A 119 -8.78 20.21 2.01
CA GLY A 119 -9.32 21.58 2.01
C GLY A 119 -10.73 21.62 2.65
N SER A 120 -11.10 20.53 3.34
CA SER A 120 -12.26 20.35 4.18
C SER A 120 -11.88 20.05 5.65
N GLY A 121 -10.71 20.50 6.09
CA GLY A 121 -10.21 20.39 7.47
C GLY A 121 -9.54 19.05 7.80
N ALA A 122 -8.26 19.09 8.20
CA ALA A 122 -7.39 18.06 8.83
C ALA A 122 -6.57 17.07 7.97
N SER A 123 -5.24 17.36 7.85
CA SER A 123 -4.08 16.88 7.03
C SER A 123 -3.83 15.40 6.64
N ALA A 124 -3.28 15.24 5.39
CA ALA A 124 -2.35 14.25 4.78
C ALA A 124 -2.73 12.74 4.66
N ALA A 125 -2.21 11.90 3.73
CA ALA A 125 -2.04 11.97 2.27
C ALA A 125 -1.89 10.54 1.66
N ALA A 126 -2.87 10.03 0.89
CA ALA A 126 -2.71 9.16 -0.31
C ALA A 126 -4.06 8.54 -0.73
N ALA A 127 -4.67 9.08 -1.80
CA ALA A 127 -5.75 8.38 -2.50
C ALA A 127 -5.66 8.60 -4.02
N MET A 128 -5.26 7.52 -4.68
CA MET A 128 -5.71 7.03 -6.00
C MET A 128 -6.65 7.96 -6.81
N ARG A 129 -6.10 8.62 -7.82
CA ARG A 129 -6.82 8.83 -9.09
C ARG A 129 -6.17 7.96 -10.16
N SER A 130 -6.97 7.04 -10.72
CA SER A 130 -6.79 6.67 -12.13
C SER A 130 -7.13 7.93 -12.92
N PRO A 131 -6.35 8.36 -13.92
CA PRO A 131 -6.93 9.21 -14.94
C PRO A 131 -8.09 8.40 -15.52
N SER A 132 -9.31 8.85 -15.30
CA SER A 132 -10.42 8.52 -16.17
C SER A 132 -10.00 8.99 -17.55
N GLY A 133 -9.76 8.06 -18.47
CA GLY A 133 -9.40 8.40 -19.85
C GLY A 133 -10.57 9.04 -20.61
N PRO A 134 -10.50 9.07 -21.94
CA PRO A 134 -9.32 9.19 -22.77
C PRO A 134 -9.03 10.69 -23.03
N THR A 135 -7.82 11.04 -23.43
CA THR A 135 -7.56 12.35 -24.06
C THR A 135 -6.92 12.11 -25.43
N PRO A 136 -7.22 12.98 -26.40
CA PRO A 136 -7.25 12.70 -27.84
C PRO A 136 -5.90 12.34 -28.47
#